data_AF-A0A955R354-F1
#
_entry.id   AF-A0A955R354-F1
#
_cell.length_a   1.000
_cell.length_b   1.000
_cell.length_c   1.000
_cell.angle_alpha   90.00
_cell.angle_beta   90.00
_cell.angle_gamma   90.00
#
_symmetry.space_group_name_H-M   'P 1'
#
loop_
_entity.id
_entity.type
_entity.pdbx_description
1 polymer ?
#
loop_
_entity_poly.entity_id
_entity_poly.type
_entity_poly.pdbx_seq_one_letter_code
_entity_poly.pdbx_strand_id
1 'polypeptide(L)'
;MFFSFFVLLFALEFFGHVIEKGIGNYLKWGNHERTQLGRMWERDQEQLAAKKKIQSILSNQNLRQASTESIKSFKELFRSLTPSFPLLVTRDKFLQLYFDFPGQWARRIISPYELIEIDSDKTWRRVILNRFGTWVTVSFINAQNHPIREVFLSINQIEEIESTRSVEEGNLESLLFQPESIYPIQEFLQVMRTLDPVTQQSLFPDPQWFLSKEFHITRVGVQAENSGFPDAVVFGIEYETDFLTHVLLIPVPQEIANNMLSLIERSPQEKPRLGAFDALPYDGGVP
;
A
#
# COMPACT_ATOMS: atom_id res chain seq x y z
N MET A 1 -8.91 -4.12 101.46
CA MET A 1 -8.62 -4.98 100.29
C MET A 1 -8.83 -4.27 98.95
N PHE A 2 -9.91 -3.50 98.74
CA PHE A 2 -10.18 -2.78 97.48
C PHE A 2 -9.14 -1.71 97.08
N PHE A 3 -8.55 -1.01 98.05
CA PHE A 3 -7.60 0.08 97.75
C PHE A 3 -6.27 -0.44 97.16
N SER A 4 -5.80 -1.60 97.62
CA SER A 4 -4.57 -2.22 97.11
C SER A 4 -4.73 -2.71 95.66
N PHE A 5 -5.94 -3.17 95.30
CA PHE A 5 -6.26 -3.60 93.93
C PHE A 5 -6.22 -2.43 92.94
N PHE A 6 -6.76 -1.26 93.33
CA PHE A 6 -6.73 -0.07 92.48
C PHE A 6 -5.31 0.48 92.27
N VAL A 7 -4.48 0.47 93.31
CA VAL A 7 -3.07 0.90 93.20
C VAL A 7 -2.27 -0.03 92.30
N LEU A 8 -2.51 -1.35 92.38
CA LEU A 8 -1.88 -2.33 91.50
C LEU A 8 -2.30 -2.15 90.04
N LEU A 9 -3.60 -1.89 89.78
CA LEU A 9 -4.12 -1.61 88.44
C LEU A 9 -3.52 -0.34 87.85
N PHE A 10 -3.36 0.70 88.68
CA PHE A 10 -2.75 1.97 88.25
C PHE A 10 -1.26 1.83 87.92
N ALA A 11 -0.52 1.06 88.71
CA ALA A 11 0.89 0.76 88.45
C ALA A 11 1.09 -0.06 87.16
N LEU A 12 0.20 -1.02 86.89
CA LEU A 12 0.18 -1.81 85.66
C LEU A 12 -0.14 -0.96 84.42
N GLU A 13 -1.04 0.01 84.54
CA GLU A 13 -1.33 0.95 83.45
C GLU A 13 -0.16 1.89 83.17
N PHE A 14 0.47 2.43 84.22
CA PHE A 14 1.57 3.40 84.08
C PHE A 14 2.86 2.79 83.53
N PHE A 15 3.20 1.54 83.88
CA PHE A 15 4.43 0.89 83.41
C PHE A 15 4.22 -0.02 82.19
N GLY A 16 3.01 -0.54 81.97
CA GLY A 16 2.78 -1.61 80.99
C GLY A 16 1.94 -1.23 79.78
N HIS A 17 1.27 -0.07 79.78
CA HIS A 17 0.26 0.32 78.78
C HIS A 17 -0.68 -0.85 78.46
N VAL A 18 -1.16 -1.55 79.51
CA VAL A 18 -1.84 -2.84 79.38
C VAL A 18 -3.24 -2.65 78.80
N ILE A 19 -3.93 -1.55 79.13
CA ILE A 19 -5.23 -1.24 78.53
C ILE A 19 -5.05 -0.87 77.05
N GLU A 20 -4.03 -0.09 76.69
CA GLU A 20 -3.75 0.27 75.29
C GLU A 20 -3.35 -0.95 74.44
N LYS A 21 -2.47 -1.82 74.94
CA LYS A 21 -2.13 -3.08 74.27
C LYS A 21 -3.32 -4.04 74.22
N GLY A 22 -4.15 -4.10 75.26
CA GLY A 22 -5.35 -4.92 75.31
C GLY A 22 -6.40 -4.48 74.29
N ILE A 23 -6.68 -3.18 74.22
CA ILE A 23 -7.58 -2.59 73.23
C ILE A 23 -7.00 -2.71 71.82
N GLY A 24 -5.69 -2.51 71.65
CA GLY A 24 -4.99 -2.68 70.37
C GLY A 24 -5.05 -4.11 69.84
N ASN A 25 -4.88 -5.11 70.71
CA ASN A 25 -5.00 -6.53 70.33
C ASN A 25 -6.45 -6.95 70.09
N TYR A 26 -7.40 -6.44 70.89
CA TYR A 26 -8.83 -6.68 70.69
C TYR A 26 -9.31 -6.10 69.35
N LEU A 27 -8.88 -4.88 69.01
CA LEU A 27 -9.13 -4.27 67.70
C LEU A 27 -8.44 -5.03 66.56
N LYS A 28 -7.22 -5.56 66.75
CA LYS A 28 -6.54 -6.43 65.77
C LYS A 28 -7.25 -7.76 65.54
N TRP A 29 -7.79 -8.37 66.60
CA TRP A 29 -8.51 -9.65 66.51
C TRP A 29 -9.79 -9.49 65.70
N GLY A 30 -10.59 -8.45 65.95
CA GLY A 30 -11.79 -8.15 65.15
C GLY A 30 -11.51 -7.69 63.71
N ASN A 31 -10.25 -7.35 63.39
CA ASN A 31 -9.84 -6.89 62.05
C ASN A 31 -9.42 -8.03 61.11
N HIS A 32 -9.26 -9.27 61.62
CA HIS A 32 -8.90 -10.44 60.81
C HIS A 32 -10.07 -10.98 59.96
N GLU A 33 -11.31 -10.57 60.28
CA GLU A 33 -12.53 -10.84 59.49
C GLU A 33 -12.99 -9.64 58.65
N ARG A 34 -12.14 -8.63 58.42
CA ARG A 34 -12.46 -7.63 57.38
C ARG A 34 -12.25 -8.25 56.01
N THR A 35 -13.34 -8.64 55.38
CA THR A 35 -13.44 -8.84 53.92
C THR A 35 -13.14 -7.52 53.20
N GLN A 36 -11.86 -7.25 52.94
CA GLN A 36 -11.43 -6.20 51.99
C GLN A 36 -11.70 -6.58 50.51
N LEU A 37 -12.51 -7.62 50.27
CA LEU A 37 -12.60 -8.36 49.00
C LEU A 37 -13.66 -7.86 48.02
N GLY A 38 -14.44 -6.81 48.32
CA GLY A 38 -15.41 -6.26 47.36
C GLY A 38 -14.78 -5.21 46.45
N ARG A 39 -14.52 -4.02 47.01
CA ARG A 39 -14.21 -2.82 46.21
C ARG A 39 -12.79 -2.74 45.64
N MET A 40 -11.80 -3.38 46.26
CA MET A 40 -10.43 -3.43 45.71
C MET A 40 -10.29 -4.55 44.67
N TRP A 41 -10.91 -5.71 44.90
CA TRP A 41 -10.94 -6.81 43.94
C TRP A 41 -11.67 -6.44 42.65
N GLU A 42 -12.83 -5.78 42.74
CA GLU A 42 -13.54 -5.26 41.56
C GLU A 42 -12.68 -4.27 40.78
N ARG A 43 -12.01 -3.34 41.46
CA ARG A 43 -11.08 -2.39 40.80
C ARG A 43 -9.89 -3.07 40.17
N ASP A 44 -9.30 -4.06 40.82
CA ASP A 44 -8.17 -4.81 40.25
C ASP A 44 -8.60 -5.65 39.05
N GLN A 45 -9.80 -6.25 39.09
CA GLN A 45 -10.40 -6.96 37.95
C GLN A 45 -10.72 -6.01 36.79
N GLU A 46 -11.28 -4.82 37.08
CA GLU A 46 -11.53 -3.78 36.09
C GLU A 46 -10.22 -3.26 35.47
N GLN A 47 -9.18 -3.04 36.29
CA GLN A 47 -7.87 -2.63 35.80
C GLN A 47 -7.19 -3.72 34.97
N LEU A 48 -7.31 -4.98 35.36
CA LEU A 48 -6.81 -6.11 34.58
C LEU A 48 -7.58 -6.29 33.27
N ALA A 49 -8.90 -6.11 33.27
CA ALA A 49 -9.73 -6.13 32.08
C ALA A 49 -9.40 -4.96 31.14
N ALA A 50 -9.21 -3.76 31.69
CA ALA A 50 -8.78 -2.58 30.94
C ALA A 50 -7.38 -2.78 30.34
N LYS A 51 -6.41 -3.29 31.11
CA LYS A 51 -5.07 -3.61 30.62
C LYS A 51 -5.10 -4.69 29.55
N LYS A 52 -5.87 -5.76 29.73
CA LYS A 52 -6.06 -6.82 28.72
C LYS A 52 -6.71 -6.26 27.44
N LYS A 53 -7.67 -5.35 27.56
CA LYS A 53 -8.33 -4.69 26.42
C LYS A 53 -7.38 -3.74 25.70
N ILE A 54 -6.57 -2.98 26.44
CA ILE A 54 -5.51 -2.13 25.85
C ILE A 54 -4.47 -3.00 25.15
N GLN A 55 -4.01 -4.06 25.80
CA GLN A 55 -3.04 -5.00 25.24
C GLN A 55 -3.58 -5.71 24.01
N SER A 56 -4.86 -6.09 23.99
CA SER A 56 -5.49 -6.71 22.81
C SER A 56 -5.69 -5.72 21.67
N ILE A 57 -5.98 -4.44 21.96
CA ILE A 57 -6.00 -3.37 20.95
C ILE A 57 -4.60 -3.16 20.38
N LEU A 58 -3.58 -3.06 21.23
CA LEU A 58 -2.18 -2.88 20.81
C LEU A 58 -1.66 -4.08 20.02
N SER A 59 -1.96 -5.31 20.44
CA SER A 59 -1.56 -6.51 19.70
C SER A 59 -2.26 -6.60 18.35
N ASN A 60 -3.54 -6.25 18.28
CA ASN A 60 -4.28 -6.19 17.01
C ASN A 60 -3.75 -5.08 16.09
N GLN A 61 -3.34 -3.93 16.63
CA GLN A 61 -2.69 -2.87 15.87
C GLN A 61 -1.32 -3.31 15.34
N ASN A 62 -0.48 -3.94 16.18
CA ASN A 62 0.84 -4.42 15.77
C ASN A 62 0.75 -5.52 14.70
N LEU A 63 -0.16 -6.49 14.85
CA LEU A 63 -0.39 -7.53 13.86
C LEU A 63 -0.83 -6.93 12.52
N ARG A 64 -1.68 -5.90 12.51
CA ARG A 64 -2.14 -5.23 11.29
C ARG A 64 -1.10 -4.29 10.69
N GLN A 65 -0.30 -3.63 11.50
CA GLN A 65 0.85 -2.87 11.01
C GLN A 65 1.82 -3.82 10.30
N ALA A 66 2.10 -4.98 10.90
CA ALA A 66 2.89 -6.03 10.24
C ALA A 66 2.23 -6.54 8.94
N SER A 67 0.90 -6.73 8.92
CA SER A 67 0.17 -7.06 7.68
C SER A 67 0.21 -5.95 6.62
N THR A 68 0.30 -4.68 7.05
CA THR A 68 0.39 -3.55 6.12
C THR A 68 1.80 -3.41 5.53
N GLU A 69 2.83 -3.75 6.29
CA GLU A 69 4.21 -3.80 5.79
C GLU A 69 4.38 -4.86 4.69
N SER A 70 3.63 -5.97 4.74
CA SER A 70 3.65 -7.00 3.70
C SER A 70 2.95 -6.62 2.39
N ILE A 71 2.14 -5.57 2.37
CA ILE A 71 1.41 -5.14 1.17
C ILE A 71 2.40 -4.68 0.10
N LYS A 72 2.32 -5.25 -1.10
CA LYS A 72 3.32 -5.00 -2.16
C LYS A 72 2.89 -3.92 -3.15
N SER A 73 1.60 -3.60 -3.22
CA SER A 73 1.09 -2.64 -4.20
C SER A 73 -0.11 -1.83 -3.67
N PHE A 74 -0.39 -0.67 -4.27
CA PHE A 74 -1.61 0.07 -3.97
C PHE A 74 -2.88 -0.73 -4.26
N LYS A 75 -2.88 -1.59 -5.30
CA LYS A 75 -4.01 -2.48 -5.59
C LYS A 75 -4.32 -3.40 -4.41
N GLU A 76 -3.31 -4.04 -3.84
CA GLU A 76 -3.48 -4.86 -2.63
C GLU A 76 -3.88 -4.01 -1.41
N LEU A 77 -3.33 -2.80 -1.29
CA LEU A 77 -3.70 -1.83 -0.25
C LEU A 77 -5.20 -1.56 -0.25
N PHE A 78 -5.77 -1.18 -1.41
CA PHE A 78 -7.18 -0.84 -1.54
C PHE A 78 -8.10 -2.05 -1.39
N ARG A 79 -7.72 -3.22 -1.90
CA ARG A 79 -8.47 -4.48 -1.68
C ARG A 79 -8.58 -4.88 -0.22
N SER A 80 -7.57 -4.56 0.58
CA SER A 80 -7.57 -4.84 2.02
C SER A 80 -8.49 -3.90 2.82
N LEU A 81 -8.98 -2.81 2.22
CA LEU A 81 -9.81 -1.81 2.91
C LEU A 81 -11.22 -2.34 3.17
N THR A 82 -11.55 -2.44 4.46
CA THR A 82 -12.89 -2.78 4.93
C THR A 82 -13.54 -1.57 5.59
N PRO A 83 -14.86 -1.33 5.42
CA PRO A 83 -15.53 -0.14 5.98
C PRO A 83 -15.41 -0.01 7.50
N SER A 84 -15.23 -1.12 8.21
CA SER A 84 -15.22 -1.15 9.67
C SER A 84 -13.85 -0.86 10.28
N PHE A 85 -12.77 -0.87 9.50
CA PHE A 85 -11.41 -0.81 10.04
C PHE A 85 -10.48 0.08 9.20
N PRO A 86 -9.87 1.11 9.81
CA PRO A 86 -8.78 1.87 9.20
C PRO A 86 -7.61 0.96 8.84
N LEU A 87 -6.96 1.25 7.72
CA LEU A 87 -5.63 0.75 7.41
C LEU A 87 -4.58 1.83 7.73
N LEU A 88 -3.47 1.44 8.35
CA LEU A 88 -2.41 2.36 8.77
C LEU A 88 -1.10 1.99 8.08
N VAL A 89 -0.60 2.91 7.26
CA VAL A 89 0.62 2.75 6.46
C VAL A 89 1.66 3.74 6.99
N THR A 90 2.91 3.30 7.15
CA THR A 90 4.01 4.21 7.49
C THR A 90 4.30 5.16 6.33
N ARG A 91 4.90 6.33 6.60
CA ARG A 91 5.32 7.27 5.55
C ARG A 91 6.17 6.56 4.48
N ASP A 92 7.20 5.84 4.90
CA ASP A 92 8.16 5.23 3.98
C ASP A 92 7.50 4.15 3.13
N LYS A 93 6.63 3.34 3.74
CA LYS A 93 5.84 2.36 3.01
C LYS A 93 4.89 3.01 2.00
N PHE A 94 4.23 4.11 2.37
CA PHE A 94 3.37 4.83 1.45
C PHE A 94 4.16 5.39 0.26
N LEU A 95 5.32 5.99 0.50
CA LEU A 95 6.21 6.49 -0.58
C LEU A 95 6.71 5.35 -1.46
N GLN A 96 7.08 4.21 -0.87
CA GLN A 96 7.43 3.02 -1.63
C GLN A 96 6.29 2.62 -2.58
N LEU A 97 5.06 2.44 -2.05
CA LEU A 97 3.90 2.08 -2.86
C LEU A 97 3.57 3.16 -3.92
N TYR A 98 3.78 4.44 -3.59
CA TYR A 98 3.53 5.57 -4.47
C TYR A 98 4.45 5.59 -5.68
N PHE A 99 5.74 5.33 -5.50
CA PHE A 99 6.73 5.33 -6.58
C PHE A 99 6.86 3.97 -7.27
N ASP A 100 6.44 2.88 -6.62
CA ASP A 100 6.48 1.54 -7.20
C ASP A 100 5.34 1.30 -8.21
N PHE A 101 4.35 2.20 -8.29
CA PHE A 101 3.23 2.08 -9.23
C PHE A 101 3.57 2.63 -10.64
N PRO A 102 3.46 1.83 -11.71
CA PRO A 102 3.73 2.29 -13.08
C PRO A 102 2.68 3.31 -13.56
N GLY A 103 3.06 4.59 -13.60
CA GLY A 103 2.36 5.66 -14.34
C GLY A 103 1.64 6.72 -13.51
N GLN A 104 0.74 7.45 -14.14
CA GLN A 104 0.17 8.71 -13.59
C GLN A 104 -0.90 8.54 -12.51
N TRP A 105 -1.28 7.32 -12.15
CA TRP A 105 -2.40 7.06 -11.24
C TRP A 105 -2.09 7.39 -9.78
N ALA A 106 -0.85 7.21 -9.35
CA ALA A 106 -0.39 7.71 -8.06
C ALA A 106 -0.72 9.22 -7.92
N ARG A 107 -0.60 9.98 -9.02
CA ARG A 107 -0.95 11.42 -9.08
C ARG A 107 -2.45 11.69 -8.94
N ARG A 108 -3.32 10.71 -9.23
CA ARG A 108 -4.78 10.80 -8.98
C ARG A 108 -5.12 10.60 -7.51
N ILE A 109 -4.27 9.90 -6.75
CA ILE A 109 -4.40 9.79 -5.29
C ILE A 109 -3.94 11.09 -4.64
N ILE A 110 -2.75 11.59 -4.99
CA ILE A 110 -2.24 12.88 -4.52
C ILE A 110 -1.15 13.35 -5.49
N SER A 111 -1.09 14.65 -5.77
CA SER A 111 -0.04 15.16 -6.67
C SER A 111 1.35 15.04 -6.03
N PRO A 112 2.42 14.80 -6.82
CA PRO A 112 3.79 14.79 -6.29
C PRO A 112 4.17 16.11 -5.60
N TYR A 113 3.62 17.24 -6.07
CA TYR A 113 3.88 18.56 -5.48
C TYR A 113 3.21 18.72 -4.12
N GLU A 114 1.98 18.23 -3.95
CA GLU A 114 1.33 18.19 -2.63
C GLU A 114 2.05 17.24 -1.68
N LEU A 115 2.57 16.10 -2.17
CA LEU A 115 3.40 15.23 -1.32
C LEU A 115 4.66 15.92 -0.83
N ILE A 116 5.33 16.70 -1.68
CA ILE A 116 6.48 17.51 -1.29
C ILE A 116 6.07 18.57 -0.27
N GLU A 117 4.92 19.23 -0.46
CA GLU A 117 4.38 20.21 0.50
C GLU A 117 4.16 19.55 1.87
N ILE A 118 3.48 18.40 1.92
CA ILE A 118 3.24 17.64 3.16
C ILE A 118 4.54 17.20 3.82
N ASP A 119 5.53 16.79 3.04
CA ASP A 119 6.82 16.31 3.55
C ASP A 119 7.77 17.42 3.97
N SER A 120 7.56 18.66 3.48
CA SER A 120 8.47 19.79 3.68
C SER A 120 8.70 20.14 5.16
N ASP A 121 7.65 20.05 5.98
CA ASP A 121 7.70 20.30 7.42
C ASP A 121 8.32 19.14 8.22
N LYS A 122 8.59 17.99 7.59
CA LYS A 122 9.13 16.77 8.21
C LYS A 122 8.32 16.24 9.41
N THR A 123 7.06 16.64 9.50
CA THR A 123 6.14 16.22 10.58
C THR A 123 5.32 14.99 10.20
N TRP A 124 5.20 14.68 8.90
CA TRP A 124 4.45 13.52 8.39
C TRP A 124 5.06 12.20 8.87
N ARG A 125 4.22 11.33 9.45
CA ARG A 125 4.63 10.03 10.01
C ARG A 125 3.93 8.83 9.38
N ARG A 126 2.65 8.96 9.09
CA ARG A 126 1.82 7.84 8.64
C ARG A 126 0.67 8.31 7.78
N VAL A 127 0.08 7.38 7.04
CA VAL A 127 -1.14 7.56 6.27
C VAL A 127 -2.20 6.63 6.84
N ILE A 128 -3.39 7.15 7.07
CA ILE A 128 -4.56 6.38 7.49
C ILE A 128 -5.55 6.34 6.34
N LEU A 129 -5.95 5.13 5.94
CA LEU A 129 -6.97 4.91 4.92
C LEU A 129 -8.24 4.42 5.60
N ASN A 130 -9.32 5.18 5.45
CA ASN A 130 -10.64 4.86 6.00
C ASN A 130 -11.65 4.72 4.88
N ARG A 131 -12.44 3.65 4.89
CA ARG A 131 -13.55 3.48 3.94
C ARG A 131 -14.87 3.79 4.62
N PHE A 132 -15.64 4.72 4.07
CA PHE A 132 -16.99 5.06 4.49
C PHE A 132 -17.94 4.94 3.30
N GLY A 133 -18.70 3.84 3.24
CA GLY A 133 -19.59 3.55 2.12
C GLY A 133 -18.82 3.46 0.80
N THR A 134 -19.13 4.38 -0.12
CA THR A 134 -18.53 4.50 -1.46
C THR A 134 -17.32 5.44 -1.50
N TRP A 135 -16.86 5.93 -0.35
CA TRP A 135 -15.73 6.86 -0.26
C TRP A 135 -14.60 6.24 0.55
N VAL A 136 -13.37 6.59 0.16
CA VAL A 136 -12.15 6.30 0.90
C VAL A 136 -11.46 7.62 1.19
N THR A 137 -11.17 7.85 2.47
CA THR A 137 -10.38 8.99 2.93
C THR A 137 -8.95 8.53 3.15
N VAL A 138 -8.00 9.23 2.52
CA VAL A 138 -6.56 9.07 2.71
C VAL A 138 -6.07 10.26 3.54
N SER A 139 -5.84 10.05 4.83
CA SER A 139 -5.41 11.09 5.77
C SER A 139 -3.92 10.99 6.04
N PHE A 140 -3.16 12.05 5.76
CA PHE A 140 -1.74 12.18 6.06
C PHE A 140 -1.59 12.73 7.47
N ILE A 141 -0.98 11.95 8.37
CA ILE A 141 -1.01 12.21 9.81
C ILE A 141 0.39 12.49 10.34
N ASN A 142 0.50 13.48 11.23
CA ASN A 142 1.74 13.81 11.93
C ASN A 142 1.98 12.93 13.18
N ALA A 143 3.07 13.19 13.89
CA ALA A 143 3.42 12.45 15.12
C ALA A 143 2.39 12.63 16.26
N GLN A 144 1.65 13.74 16.26
CA GLN A 144 0.63 14.10 17.25
C GLN A 144 -0.75 13.55 16.90
N ASN A 145 -0.88 12.71 15.87
CA ASN A 145 -2.15 12.19 15.35
C ASN A 145 -3.09 13.26 14.78
N HIS A 146 -2.57 14.41 14.38
CA HIS A 146 -3.36 15.42 13.67
C HIS A 146 -3.23 15.22 12.15
N PRO A 147 -4.34 15.33 11.40
CA PRO A 147 -4.30 15.32 9.94
C PRO A 147 -3.62 16.59 9.43
N ILE A 148 -2.62 16.40 8.57
CA ILE A 148 -1.92 17.44 7.79
C ILE A 148 -2.73 17.72 6.52
N ARG A 149 -3.16 16.65 5.83
CA ARG A 149 -3.94 16.68 4.59
C ARG A 149 -4.86 15.48 4.54
N GLU A 150 -6.02 15.65 3.92
CA GLU A 150 -6.94 14.56 3.62
C GLU A 150 -7.32 14.59 2.14
N VAL A 151 -7.31 13.42 1.50
CA VAL A 151 -7.81 13.23 0.14
C VAL A 151 -9.00 12.30 0.17
N PHE A 152 -10.01 12.61 -0.63
CA PHE A 152 -11.24 11.84 -0.74
C PHE A 152 -11.31 11.19 -2.12
N LEU A 153 -11.40 9.86 -2.13
CA LEU A 153 -11.48 9.04 -3.34
C LEU A 153 -12.83 8.32 -3.34
N SER A 154 -13.50 8.28 -4.48
CA SER A 154 -14.66 7.40 -4.67
C SER A 154 -14.21 5.96 -4.93
N ILE A 155 -15.06 4.98 -4.62
CA ILE A 155 -14.79 3.58 -4.90
C ILE A 155 -14.64 3.34 -6.42
N ASN A 156 -15.37 4.07 -7.26
CA ASN A 156 -15.25 3.98 -8.71
C ASN A 156 -13.84 4.42 -9.18
N GLN A 157 -13.27 5.48 -8.58
CA GLN A 157 -11.88 5.88 -8.87
C GLN A 157 -10.89 4.82 -8.41
N ILE A 158 -11.16 4.12 -7.30
CA ILE A 158 -10.31 3.02 -6.83
C ILE A 158 -10.44 1.80 -7.74
N GLU A 159 -11.63 1.44 -8.16
CA GLU A 159 -11.86 0.35 -9.11
C GLU A 159 -11.22 0.65 -10.47
N GLU A 160 -11.25 1.91 -10.93
CA GLU A 160 -10.46 2.38 -12.08
C GLU A 160 -8.96 2.20 -11.82
N ILE A 161 -8.44 2.53 -10.63
CA ILE A 161 -7.03 2.30 -10.25
C ILE A 161 -6.68 0.80 -10.21
N GLU A 162 -7.57 -0.05 -9.72
CA GLU A 162 -7.34 -1.50 -9.62
C GLU A 162 -7.43 -2.23 -10.95
N SER A 163 -8.30 -1.74 -11.84
CA SER A 163 -8.52 -2.29 -13.18
C SER A 163 -7.48 -1.81 -14.18
N THR A 164 -6.82 -0.68 -13.95
CA THR A 164 -5.99 -0.07 -15.00
C THR A 164 -4.62 -0.68 -15.18
N ARG A 165 -4.00 -1.41 -14.23
CA ARG A 165 -2.71 -2.10 -14.48
C ARG A 165 -2.50 -3.34 -13.61
N SER A 166 -1.87 -4.38 -14.17
CA SER A 166 -1.33 -5.52 -13.41
C SER A 166 0.03 -5.94 -13.95
N VAL A 167 0.88 -6.48 -13.08
CA VAL A 167 2.17 -7.07 -13.46
C VAL A 167 2.06 -8.57 -13.29
N GLU A 168 2.34 -9.30 -14.35
CA GLU A 168 2.36 -10.76 -14.37
C GLU A 168 3.78 -11.24 -14.68
N GLU A 169 4.19 -12.35 -14.07
CA GLU A 169 5.47 -13.00 -14.38
C GLU A 169 5.34 -13.83 -15.65
N GLY A 170 6.34 -13.78 -16.53
CA GLY A 170 6.36 -14.51 -17.79
C GLY A 170 6.59 -13.59 -19.00
N ASN A 171 6.34 -14.14 -20.18
CA ASN A 171 6.40 -13.43 -21.45
C ASN A 171 5.00 -13.26 -22.05
N LEU A 172 4.89 -12.45 -23.10
CA LEU A 172 3.60 -12.19 -23.76
C LEU A 172 2.90 -13.47 -24.24
N GLU A 173 3.66 -14.42 -24.75
CA GLU A 173 3.13 -15.70 -25.23
C GLU A 173 2.53 -16.55 -24.10
N SER A 174 3.16 -16.55 -22.91
CA SER A 174 2.65 -17.25 -21.74
C SER A 174 1.32 -16.70 -21.24
N LEU A 175 1.05 -15.43 -21.54
CA LEU A 175 -0.21 -14.74 -21.24
C LEU A 175 -1.21 -14.77 -22.40
N LEU A 176 -1.01 -15.68 -23.37
CA LEU A 176 -1.92 -15.92 -24.51
C LEU A 176 -2.04 -14.73 -25.48
N PHE A 177 -1.07 -13.81 -25.51
CA PHE A 177 -0.97 -12.86 -26.62
C PHE A 177 -0.63 -13.60 -27.90
N GLN A 178 -1.31 -13.24 -28.99
CA GLN A 178 -1.11 -13.86 -30.29
C GLN A 178 0.19 -13.35 -30.93
N PRO A 179 1.01 -14.21 -31.56
CA PRO A 179 2.28 -13.78 -32.17
C PRO A 179 2.14 -12.63 -33.18
N GLU A 180 1.04 -12.59 -33.92
CA GLU A 180 0.70 -11.54 -34.88
C GLU A 180 0.39 -10.17 -34.25
N SER A 181 0.11 -10.13 -32.94
CA SER A 181 -0.17 -8.92 -32.20
C SER A 181 0.94 -8.53 -31.22
N ILE A 182 2.12 -9.16 -31.35
CA ILE A 182 3.33 -8.84 -30.59
C ILE A 182 4.31 -8.07 -31.50
N TYR A 183 4.68 -6.88 -31.06
CA TYR A 183 5.56 -5.97 -31.78
C TYR A 183 6.87 -5.75 -31.01
N PRO A 184 8.03 -5.70 -31.69
CA PRO A 184 9.26 -5.20 -31.09
C PRO A 184 9.05 -3.78 -30.55
N ILE A 185 9.65 -3.47 -29.39
CA ILE A 185 9.46 -2.15 -28.75
C ILE A 185 9.88 -1.00 -29.68
N GLN A 186 10.87 -1.19 -30.55
CA GLN A 186 11.34 -0.15 -31.47
C GLN A 186 10.27 0.24 -32.48
N GLU A 187 9.55 -0.72 -33.05
CA GLU A 187 8.46 -0.48 -34.00
C GLU A 187 7.28 0.21 -33.30
N PHE A 188 6.91 -0.27 -32.12
CA PHE A 188 5.85 0.33 -31.31
C PHE A 188 6.17 1.78 -30.94
N LEU A 189 7.40 2.07 -30.50
CA LEU A 189 7.82 3.42 -30.13
C LEU A 189 7.86 4.40 -31.31
N GLN A 190 8.13 3.93 -32.54
CA GLN A 190 8.04 4.79 -33.72
C GLN A 190 6.62 5.30 -33.92
N VAL A 191 5.62 4.43 -33.77
CA VAL A 191 4.21 4.83 -33.88
C VAL A 191 3.79 5.71 -32.71
N MET A 192 4.17 5.36 -31.48
CA MET A 192 3.87 6.16 -30.29
C MET A 192 4.34 7.62 -30.42
N ARG A 193 5.51 7.86 -31.02
CA ARG A 193 6.06 9.21 -31.25
C ARG A 193 5.21 10.08 -32.18
N THR A 194 4.34 9.48 -32.99
CA THR A 194 3.43 10.22 -33.89
C THR A 194 2.19 10.75 -33.19
N LEU A 195 1.87 10.22 -32.01
CA LEU A 195 0.71 10.63 -31.21
C LEU A 195 0.99 11.93 -30.44
N ASP A 196 -0.08 12.62 -30.05
CA ASP A 196 0.02 13.75 -29.14
C ASP A 196 0.44 13.32 -27.71
N PRO A 197 1.06 14.21 -26.92
CA PRO A 197 1.55 13.88 -25.58
C PRO A 197 0.49 13.34 -24.61
N VAL A 198 -0.76 13.76 -24.73
CA VAL A 198 -1.84 13.30 -23.84
C VAL A 198 -2.17 11.85 -24.13
N THR A 199 -2.25 11.49 -25.41
CA THR A 199 -2.49 10.11 -25.84
C THR A 199 -1.30 9.21 -25.52
N GLN A 200 -0.06 9.68 -25.72
CA GLN A 200 1.15 8.92 -25.32
C GLN A 200 1.12 8.54 -23.83
N GLN A 201 0.80 9.50 -22.96
CA GLN A 201 0.72 9.31 -21.51
C GLN A 201 -0.43 8.40 -21.06
N SER A 202 -1.48 8.29 -21.88
CA SER A 202 -2.61 7.41 -21.62
C SER A 202 -2.30 5.96 -22.00
N LEU A 203 -1.54 5.76 -23.08
CA LEU A 203 -1.22 4.46 -23.65
C LEU A 203 0.00 3.78 -23.04
N PHE A 204 1.00 4.56 -22.65
CA PHE A 204 2.26 4.03 -22.13
C PHE A 204 2.52 4.55 -20.72
N PRO A 205 3.06 3.73 -19.81
CA PRO A 205 3.41 4.18 -18.47
C PRO A 205 4.48 5.27 -18.51
N ASP A 206 4.67 5.95 -17.38
CA ASP A 206 5.78 6.87 -17.22
C ASP A 206 7.11 6.13 -17.46
N PRO A 207 7.91 6.50 -18.49
CA PRO A 207 9.16 5.82 -18.80
C PRO A 207 10.13 5.80 -17.63
N GLN A 208 10.05 6.78 -16.72
CA GLN A 208 10.90 6.84 -15.54
C GLN A 208 10.76 5.58 -14.67
N TRP A 209 9.59 4.95 -14.62
CA TRP A 209 9.35 3.75 -13.81
C TRP A 209 10.25 2.58 -14.25
N PHE A 210 10.38 2.36 -15.55
CA PHE A 210 11.26 1.34 -16.10
C PHE A 210 12.73 1.73 -15.92
N LEU A 211 13.08 2.96 -16.30
CA LEU A 211 14.47 3.43 -16.31
C LEU A 211 15.07 3.53 -14.90
N SER A 212 14.29 3.92 -13.89
CA SER A 212 14.78 4.04 -12.50
C SER A 212 15.13 2.70 -11.85
N LYS A 213 14.61 1.61 -12.41
CA LYS A 213 14.80 0.24 -11.92
C LYS A 213 15.64 -0.61 -12.88
N GLU A 214 16.21 0.02 -13.90
CA GLU A 214 16.99 -0.64 -14.95
C GLU A 214 16.21 -1.75 -15.68
N PHE A 215 14.88 -1.61 -15.77
CA PHE A 215 14.04 -2.56 -16.49
C PHE A 215 14.19 -2.37 -17.99
N HIS A 216 14.46 -3.46 -18.70
CA HIS A 216 14.67 -3.44 -20.15
C HIS A 216 13.41 -3.89 -20.89
N ILE A 217 12.73 -2.95 -21.52
CA ILE A 217 11.53 -3.22 -22.31
C ILE A 217 11.93 -3.88 -23.63
N THR A 218 11.34 -5.03 -23.94
CA THR A 218 11.69 -5.83 -25.12
C THR A 218 10.61 -5.74 -26.20
N ARG A 219 9.35 -5.97 -25.82
CA ARG A 219 8.23 -6.18 -26.75
C ARG A 219 6.93 -5.62 -26.19
N VAL A 220 5.98 -5.34 -27.07
CA VAL A 220 4.63 -4.91 -26.72
C VAL A 220 3.61 -5.80 -27.43
N GLY A 221 2.76 -6.46 -26.66
CA GLY A 221 1.62 -7.23 -27.15
C GLY A 221 0.33 -6.41 -27.10
N VAL A 222 -0.55 -6.61 -28.06
CA VAL A 222 -1.89 -6.00 -28.09
C VAL A 222 -2.94 -7.11 -28.15
N GLN A 223 -3.93 -7.06 -27.26
CA GLN A 223 -4.97 -8.10 -27.19
C GLN A 223 -6.34 -7.47 -26.96
N ALA A 224 -7.25 -7.65 -27.93
CA ALA A 224 -8.62 -7.17 -27.83
C ALA A 224 -9.58 -8.22 -27.24
N GLU A 225 -9.34 -9.51 -27.50
CA GLU A 225 -10.20 -10.62 -27.11
C GLU A 225 -9.62 -11.40 -25.91
N ASN A 226 -10.48 -11.87 -24.99
CA ASN A 226 -10.10 -12.62 -23.78
C ASN A 226 -9.20 -11.87 -22.79
N SER A 227 -9.20 -10.54 -22.85
CA SER A 227 -8.32 -9.68 -22.06
C SER A 227 -8.65 -9.61 -20.56
N GLY A 228 -9.78 -10.18 -20.13
CA GLY A 228 -10.28 -10.06 -18.75
C GLY A 228 -10.88 -8.69 -18.41
N PHE A 229 -10.82 -7.72 -19.33
CA PHE A 229 -11.41 -6.39 -19.19
C PHE A 229 -12.52 -6.19 -20.24
N PRO A 230 -13.80 -6.06 -19.84
CA PRO A 230 -14.88 -5.79 -20.78
C PRO A 230 -14.67 -4.44 -21.48
N ASP A 231 -14.89 -4.40 -22.80
CA ASP A 231 -14.82 -3.21 -23.66
C ASP A 231 -13.45 -2.48 -23.73
N ALA A 232 -12.35 -3.17 -23.38
CA ALA A 232 -11.00 -2.62 -23.46
C ALA A 232 -10.03 -3.56 -24.17
N VAL A 233 -9.10 -2.96 -24.94
CA VAL A 233 -7.94 -3.66 -25.50
C VAL A 233 -6.83 -3.62 -24.47
N VAL A 234 -6.16 -4.74 -24.20
CA VAL A 234 -5.03 -4.78 -23.28
C VAL A 234 -3.72 -4.68 -24.04
N PHE A 235 -2.87 -3.77 -23.60
CA PHE A 235 -1.47 -3.70 -23.97
C PHE A 235 -0.65 -4.44 -22.92
N GLY A 236 0.13 -5.43 -23.35
CA GLY A 236 1.14 -6.09 -22.53
C GLY A 236 2.50 -5.52 -22.86
N ILE A 237 3.17 -4.87 -21.91
CA ILE A 237 4.54 -4.39 -22.07
C ILE A 237 5.47 -5.40 -21.42
N GLU A 238 6.22 -6.12 -22.23
CA GLU A 238 7.21 -7.08 -21.76
C GLU A 238 8.51 -6.37 -21.39
N TYR A 239 9.02 -6.67 -20.21
CA TYR A 239 10.31 -6.17 -19.76
C TYR A 239 11.07 -7.22 -18.96
N GLU A 240 12.39 -7.12 -19.06
CA GLU A 240 13.33 -7.96 -18.33
C GLU A 240 13.80 -7.26 -17.06
N THR A 241 13.93 -8.05 -16.02
CA THR A 241 14.63 -7.74 -14.78
C THR A 241 15.88 -8.62 -14.68
N ASP A 242 16.71 -8.43 -13.65
CA ASP A 242 17.92 -9.23 -13.44
C ASP A 242 17.69 -10.75 -13.41
N PHE A 243 16.48 -11.20 -13.05
CA PHE A 243 16.19 -12.62 -12.79
C PHE A 243 15.02 -13.17 -13.60
N LEU A 244 14.06 -12.33 -13.97
CA LEU A 244 12.77 -12.75 -14.50
C LEU A 244 12.26 -11.79 -15.57
N THR A 245 11.52 -12.34 -16.54
CA THR A 245 10.71 -11.57 -17.49
C THR A 245 9.34 -11.32 -16.88
N HIS A 246 8.84 -10.11 -17.06
CA HIS A 246 7.51 -9.71 -16.61
C HIS A 246 6.76 -9.02 -17.72
N VAL A 247 5.44 -9.03 -17.61
CA VAL A 247 4.54 -8.29 -18.50
C VAL A 247 3.68 -7.35 -17.67
N LEU A 248 3.73 -6.06 -18.01
CA LEU A 248 2.81 -5.04 -17.50
C LEU A 248 1.59 -4.97 -18.41
N LEU A 249 0.43 -5.36 -17.89
CA LEU A 249 -0.85 -5.28 -18.57
C LEU A 249 -1.52 -3.93 -18.31
N ILE A 250 -2.01 -3.28 -19.37
CA ILE A 250 -2.66 -1.98 -19.35
C ILE A 250 -3.90 -2.04 -20.24
N PRO A 251 -5.13 -1.90 -19.74
CA PRO A 251 -6.30 -1.71 -20.56
C PRO A 251 -6.28 -0.32 -21.17
N VAL A 252 -6.62 -0.29 -22.44
CA VAL A 252 -6.64 0.87 -23.31
C VAL A 252 -8.04 0.95 -23.93
N PRO A 253 -8.66 2.13 -23.98
CA PRO A 253 -9.92 2.32 -24.67
C PRO A 253 -9.83 1.85 -26.13
N GLN A 254 -10.81 1.06 -26.58
CA GLN A 254 -10.78 0.40 -27.88
C GLN A 254 -10.57 1.37 -29.05
N GLU A 255 -11.16 2.55 -29.01
CA GLU A 255 -10.99 3.59 -30.04
C GLU A 255 -9.52 4.02 -30.19
N ILE A 256 -8.82 4.22 -29.08
CA ILE A 256 -7.41 4.66 -29.07
C ILE A 256 -6.52 3.51 -29.56
N ALA A 257 -6.79 2.29 -29.11
CA ALA A 257 -6.06 1.09 -29.55
C ALA A 257 -6.20 0.87 -31.07
N ASN A 258 -7.43 0.98 -31.61
CA ASN A 258 -7.69 0.81 -33.04
C ASN A 258 -6.98 1.86 -33.88
N ASN A 259 -6.98 3.13 -33.44
CA ASN A 259 -6.26 4.20 -34.12
C ASN A 259 -4.75 3.89 -34.17
N MET A 260 -4.17 3.44 -33.06
CA MET A 260 -2.76 3.03 -32.99
C MET A 260 -2.43 1.85 -33.89
N LEU A 261 -3.22 0.77 -33.83
CA LEU A 261 -3.01 -0.42 -34.65
C LEU A 261 -3.06 -0.09 -36.14
N SER A 262 -3.98 0.79 -36.56
CA SER A 262 -4.05 1.26 -37.95
C SER A 262 -2.79 1.99 -38.42
N LEU A 263 -2.06 2.64 -37.50
CA LEU A 263 -0.79 3.32 -37.80
C LEU A 263 0.37 2.33 -37.87
N ILE A 264 0.36 1.28 -37.04
CA ILE A 264 1.36 0.20 -37.08
C ILE A 264 1.24 -0.58 -38.40
N GLU A 265 0.03 -0.96 -38.81
CA GLU A 265 -0.22 -1.66 -40.08
C GLU A 265 0.16 -0.83 -41.32
N ARG A 266 0.09 0.51 -41.21
CA ARG A 266 0.46 1.44 -42.28
C ARG A 266 1.95 1.77 -42.31
N SER A 267 2.70 1.50 -41.25
CA SER A 267 4.14 1.68 -41.24
C SER A 267 4.76 0.65 -42.20
N PRO A 268 5.34 1.07 -43.34
CA PRO A 268 5.82 0.10 -44.30
C PRO A 268 6.92 -0.73 -43.65
N GLN A 269 6.78 -2.06 -43.72
CA GLN A 269 7.92 -2.97 -43.56
C GLN A 269 8.95 -2.61 -44.62
N GLU A 270 9.84 -1.67 -44.33
CA GLU A 270 11.01 -1.39 -45.15
C GLU A 270 12.05 -2.49 -44.87
N LYS A 271 11.72 -3.72 -45.30
CA LYS A 271 12.73 -4.76 -45.48
C LYS A 271 13.72 -4.22 -46.51
N PRO A 272 15.04 -4.20 -46.24
CA PRO A 272 16.02 -3.89 -47.27
C PRO A 272 15.84 -4.92 -48.37
N ARG A 273 15.36 -4.48 -49.53
CA ARG A 273 15.48 -5.28 -50.75
C ARG A 273 16.97 -5.38 -51.02
N LEU A 274 17.56 -6.55 -50.73
CA LEU A 274 18.81 -6.96 -51.36
C LEU A 274 18.51 -7.03 -52.86
N GLY A 275 18.62 -5.89 -53.53
CA GLY A 275 18.60 -5.78 -54.97
C GLY A 275 19.87 -6.42 -55.48
N ALA A 276 19.70 -7.53 -56.20
CA ALA A 276 20.74 -8.13 -57.01
C ALA A 276 21.44 -7.05 -57.83
N PHE A 277 22.75 -6.92 -57.65
CA PHE A 277 23.60 -6.25 -58.62
C PHE A 277 23.62 -7.13 -59.87
N ASP A 278 22.69 -6.87 -60.79
CA ASP A 278 22.79 -7.39 -62.15
C ASP A 278 24.03 -6.79 -62.80
N ALA A 279 24.92 -7.70 -63.19
CA ALA A 279 26.13 -7.41 -63.92
C ALA A 279 25.80 -6.79 -65.28
N LEU A 280 26.36 -5.60 -65.53
CA LEU A 280 26.40 -5.02 -66.88
C LEU A 280 27.40 -5.82 -67.74
N PRO A 281 27.06 -6.19 -69.00
CA PRO A 281 28.03 -6.80 -69.89
C PRO A 281 29.03 -5.76 -70.39
N TYR A 282 30.30 -6.08 -70.26
CA TYR A 282 31.43 -5.34 -70.78
C TYR A 282 31.50 -5.57 -72.30
N ASP A 283 31.07 -4.58 -73.10
CA ASP A 283 31.23 -4.59 -74.54
C ASP A 283 32.61 -4.03 -74.90
N GLY A 284 33.44 -4.87 -75.50
CA GLY A 284 34.78 -4.54 -75.94
C GLY A 284 34.77 -3.99 -77.35
N GLY A 285 35.32 -2.79 -77.54
CA GLY A 285 35.57 -2.23 -78.86
C GLY A 285 36.75 -1.26 -78.85
N VAL A 286 37.91 -1.75 -79.26
CA VAL A 286 39.10 -0.98 -79.69
C VAL A 286 39.22 -1.23 -81.21
N PRO A 287 39.53 -0.21 -82.01
CA PRO A 287 40.92 0.01 -82.43
C PRO A 287 41.54 1.31 -81.92
#